data_AF-K2DKW6-F1
#
_entry.id   AF-K2DKW6-F1
#
_cell.length_a   1.000
_cell.length_b   1.000
_cell.length_c   1.000
_cell.angle_alpha   90.00
_cell.angle_beta   90.00
_cell.angle_gamma   90.00
#
_symmetry.space_group_name_H-M   'P 1'
#
loop_
_entity.id
_entity.type
_entity.pdbx_description
1 polymer ?
#
loop_
_entity_poly.entity_id
_entity_poly.type
_entity_poly.pdbx_seq_one_letter_code
_entity_poly.pdbx_strand_id
1 'polypeptide(L)'
;MEGFAKKTATIVIEGLKRIRPLFEKLYRRGFNLEISSRLEQTEKSVSPISGKQIVFTGTMTRGSRDDMEKEAKSLGAKVGKSVTGKTNILVTGENVGTTKLNDAQQKGVQILSEADYLSLIAPQPESED
;
A
#
# COMPACT_ATOMS: atom_id res chain seq x y z
N MET A 1 -19.12 4.11 27.85
CA MET A 1 -18.83 4.54 26.47
C MET A 1 -20.12 4.51 25.66
N GLU A 2 -21.12 5.29 26.06
CA GLU A 2 -22.46 5.24 25.46
C GLU A 2 -22.82 6.66 25.00
N GLY A 3 -23.22 6.81 23.74
CA GLY A 3 -23.67 8.10 23.18
C GLY A 3 -22.66 8.88 22.33
N PHE A 4 -21.38 8.51 22.24
CA PHE A 4 -20.43 9.17 21.33
C PHE A 4 -20.84 9.00 19.86
N ALA A 5 -21.24 7.79 19.46
CA ALA A 5 -21.73 7.51 18.12
C ALA A 5 -22.98 8.32 17.78
N LYS A 6 -23.95 8.40 18.72
CA LYS A 6 -25.21 9.14 18.52
C LYS A 6 -24.96 10.64 18.41
N LYS A 7 -24.12 11.21 19.28
CA LYS A 7 -23.73 12.64 19.22
C LYS A 7 -22.97 12.98 17.94
N THR A 8 -22.02 12.13 17.55
CA THR A 8 -21.25 12.30 16.31
C THR A 8 -22.17 12.26 15.08
N ALA A 9 -23.09 11.29 15.03
CA ALA A 9 -24.06 11.18 13.94
C ALA A 9 -24.93 12.45 13.85
N THR A 10 -25.42 12.97 14.98
CA THR A 10 -26.20 14.21 15.00
C THR A 10 -25.41 15.39 14.44
N ILE A 11 -24.16 15.59 14.88
CA ILE A 11 -23.30 16.69 14.44
C ILE A 11 -23.00 16.60 12.94
N VAL A 12 -22.70 15.39 12.43
CA VAL A 12 -22.46 15.16 11.01
C VAL A 12 -23.70 15.48 10.19
N ILE A 13 -24.88 15.02 10.61
CA ILE A 13 -26.14 15.26 9.91
C ILE A 13 -26.47 16.76 9.90
N GLU A 14 -26.31 17.46 11.01
CA GLU A 14 -26.56 18.91 11.10
C GLU A 14 -25.57 19.70 10.24
N GLY A 15 -24.30 19.32 10.24
CA GLY A 15 -23.27 19.90 9.38
C GLY A 15 -23.61 19.74 7.90
N LEU A 16 -23.98 18.54 7.46
CA LEU A 16 -24.36 18.26 6.08
C LEU A 16 -25.61 19.06 5.66
N LYS A 17 -26.62 19.19 6.54
CA LYS A 17 -27.79 20.03 6.30
C LYS A 17 -27.41 21.50 6.08
N ARG A 18 -26.45 22.02 6.85
CA ARG A 18 -25.93 23.39 6.71
C ARG A 18 -25.16 23.61 5.40
N ILE A 19 -24.46 22.59 4.90
CA ILE A 19 -23.66 22.65 3.67
C ILE A 19 -24.52 22.48 2.40
N ARG A 20 -25.70 21.87 2.51
CA ARG A 20 -26.60 21.57 1.38
C ARG A 20 -26.83 22.74 0.40
N PRO A 21 -27.13 23.99 0.82
CA PRO A 21 -27.35 25.09 -0.12
C PRO A 21 -26.10 25.44 -0.95
N LEU A 22 -24.91 25.30 -0.37
CA LEU A 22 -23.64 25.52 -1.07
C LEU A 22 -23.37 24.39 -2.06
N PHE A 23 -23.59 23.15 -1.65
CA PHE A 23 -23.48 21.98 -2.52
C PHE A 23 -24.38 22.12 -3.75
N GLU A 24 -25.67 22.45 -3.57
CA GLU A 24 -26.61 22.68 -4.67
C GLU A 24 -26.16 23.77 -5.65
N LYS A 25 -25.59 24.86 -5.12
CA LYS A 25 -25.06 25.96 -5.94
C LYS A 25 -23.87 25.51 -6.80
N LEU A 26 -23.00 24.67 -6.26
CA LEU A 26 -21.88 24.09 -6.99
C LEU A 26 -22.38 23.06 -8.01
N TYR A 27 -23.25 22.15 -7.58
CA TYR A 27 -23.79 21.07 -8.40
C TYR A 27 -24.50 21.59 -9.66
N ARG A 28 -25.36 22.62 -9.51
CA ARG A 28 -26.04 23.27 -10.66
C ARG A 28 -25.10 23.98 -11.62
N ARG A 29 -23.85 24.26 -11.22
CA ARG A 29 -22.83 24.86 -12.07
C ARG A 29 -21.92 23.80 -12.73
N GLY A 30 -22.32 22.53 -12.67
CA GLY A 30 -21.56 21.44 -13.25
C GLY A 30 -20.43 20.93 -12.36
N PHE A 31 -20.42 21.28 -11.06
CA PHE A 31 -19.52 20.62 -10.12
C PHE A 31 -19.95 19.16 -9.96
N ASN A 32 -19.18 18.26 -10.55
CA ASN A 32 -19.39 16.82 -10.42
C ASN A 32 -18.51 16.27 -9.30
N LEU A 33 -19.07 15.41 -8.46
CA LEU A 33 -18.27 14.59 -7.57
C LEU A 33 -17.76 13.41 -8.40
N GLU A 34 -16.52 13.51 -8.86
CA GLU A 34 -15.83 12.31 -9.29
C GLU A 34 -15.58 11.46 -8.05
N ILE A 35 -16.11 10.23 -8.06
CA ILE A 35 -15.66 9.21 -7.14
C ILE A 35 -14.20 9.01 -7.50
N SER A 36 -13.29 9.67 -6.78
CA SER A 36 -11.88 9.35 -6.86
C SER A 36 -11.78 7.94 -6.35
N SER A 37 -11.71 7.00 -7.28
CA SER A 37 -11.62 5.60 -7.01
C SER A 37 -10.23 5.33 -6.44
N ARG A 38 -10.08 5.60 -5.14
CA ARG A 38 -9.06 4.93 -4.33
C ARG A 38 -9.21 3.39 -4.44
N LEU A 39 -10.37 2.92 -4.92
CA LEU A 39 -10.67 1.55 -5.31
C LEU A 39 -10.26 1.17 -6.76
N GLU A 40 -10.06 2.10 -7.69
CA GLU A 40 -9.62 1.83 -9.09
C GLU A 40 -8.22 2.36 -9.41
N GLN A 41 -7.52 3.01 -8.46
CA GLN A 41 -6.08 3.28 -8.58
C GLN A 41 -5.21 2.01 -8.63
N THR A 42 -5.82 0.82 -8.67
CA THR A 42 -5.17 -0.47 -8.94
C THR A 42 -4.90 -0.74 -10.42
N GLU A 43 -5.40 0.08 -11.34
CA GLU A 43 -5.28 -0.12 -12.80
C GLU A 43 -4.22 0.80 -13.43
N LYS A 44 -3.07 0.98 -12.78
CA LYS A 44 -1.86 1.49 -13.46
C LYS A 44 -0.75 0.47 -13.24
N SER A 45 -0.59 -0.38 -14.26
CA SER A 45 0.35 -1.52 -14.34
C SER A 45 0.30 -2.41 -13.10
N VAL A 46 -0.37 -3.55 -13.18
CA VAL A 46 -0.37 -4.55 -12.10
C VAL A 46 1.04 -5.09 -11.95
N SER A 47 1.89 -4.36 -11.22
CA SER A 47 3.17 -4.86 -10.77
C SER A 47 2.87 -6.12 -9.96
N PRO A 48 3.68 -7.20 -10.10
CA PRO A 48 3.48 -8.43 -9.35
C PRO A 48 3.42 -8.24 -7.83
N ILE A 49 3.89 -7.10 -7.32
CA ILE A 49 3.89 -6.74 -5.90
C ILE A 49 2.76 -5.81 -5.46
N SER A 50 1.88 -5.38 -6.38
CA SER A 50 0.79 -4.47 -6.06
C SER A 50 -0.13 -5.05 -4.96
N GLY A 51 -0.47 -4.23 -3.97
CA GLY A 51 -1.29 -4.60 -2.81
C GLY A 51 -0.60 -5.48 -1.75
N LYS A 52 0.58 -6.05 -2.04
CA LYS A 52 1.33 -6.91 -1.09
C LYS A 52 2.01 -6.08 0.00
N GLN A 53 2.05 -6.63 1.22
CA GLN A 53 2.82 -6.08 2.33
C GLN A 53 4.25 -6.63 2.30
N ILE A 54 5.23 -5.75 2.10
CA ILE A 54 6.65 -6.08 1.96
C ILE A 54 7.44 -5.53 3.15
N VAL A 55 8.40 -6.30 3.64
CA VAL A 55 9.38 -5.86 4.65
C VAL A 55 10.78 -6.03 4.07
N PHE A 56 11.64 -5.02 4.22
CA PHE A 56 13.04 -5.08 3.82
C PHE A 56 13.93 -5.26 5.06
N THR A 57 14.93 -6.14 5.00
CA THR A 57 15.84 -6.40 6.13
C THR A 57 17.26 -6.73 5.68
N GLY A 58 18.26 -6.42 6.49
CA GLY A 58 19.68 -6.53 6.10
C GLY A 58 20.17 -5.34 5.28
N THR A 59 21.47 -5.29 5.00
CA THR A 59 22.13 -4.25 4.19
C THR A 59 21.85 -4.51 2.71
N MET A 60 21.27 -3.53 2.02
CA MET A 60 20.99 -3.60 0.58
C MET A 60 22.24 -3.18 -0.19
N THR A 61 22.52 -3.88 -1.28
CA THR A 61 23.77 -3.73 -2.06
C THR A 61 23.54 -3.06 -3.41
N ARG A 62 22.33 -3.15 -3.96
CA ARG A 62 21.95 -2.62 -5.28
C ARG A 62 21.23 -1.28 -5.20
N GLY A 63 20.97 -0.78 -4.00
CA GLY A 63 20.39 0.53 -3.73
C GLY A 63 20.30 0.81 -2.23
N SER A 64 19.84 2.00 -1.86
CA SER A 64 19.51 2.26 -0.46
C SER A 64 18.19 1.57 -0.10
N ARG A 65 18.07 1.09 1.14
CA ARG A 65 16.82 0.50 1.63
C ARG A 65 15.64 1.46 1.42
N ASP A 66 15.85 2.75 1.68
CA ASP A 66 14.82 3.77 1.54
C ASP A 66 14.37 3.94 0.10
N ASP A 67 15.26 3.80 -0.88
CA ASP A 67 14.91 3.91 -2.29
C ASP A 67 14.14 2.67 -2.77
N MET A 68 14.54 1.47 -2.33
CA MET A 68 13.76 0.25 -2.59
C MET A 68 12.37 0.32 -1.98
N GLU A 69 12.23 0.89 -0.77
CA GLU A 69 10.91 1.10 -0.16
C GLU A 69 10.05 2.09 -0.95
N LYS A 70 10.64 3.15 -1.51
CA LYS A 70 9.93 4.12 -2.35
C LYS A 70 9.49 3.48 -3.67
N GLU A 71 10.37 2.72 -4.32
CA GLU A 71 10.07 2.00 -5.55
C GLU A 71 8.93 1.00 -5.33
N ALA A 72 9.01 0.18 -4.28
CA ALA A 72 7.93 -0.75 -3.91
C ALA A 72 6.58 -0.04 -3.73
N LYS A 73 6.57 1.12 -3.05
CA LYS A 73 5.35 1.94 -2.88
C LYS A 73 4.83 2.48 -4.21
N SER A 74 5.73 2.93 -5.08
CA SER A 74 5.36 3.42 -6.42
C SER A 74 4.73 2.33 -7.30
N LEU A 75 5.14 1.08 -7.08
CA LEU A 75 4.58 -0.13 -7.72
C LEU A 75 3.32 -0.66 -7.02
N GLY A 76 2.76 0.09 -6.06
CA GLY A 76 1.51 -0.25 -5.38
C GLY A 76 1.64 -1.20 -4.20
N ALA A 77 2.86 -1.57 -3.78
CA ALA A 77 3.06 -2.36 -2.58
C ALA A 77 2.92 -1.51 -1.31
N LYS A 78 2.61 -2.16 -0.19
CA LYS A 78 2.63 -1.57 1.14
C LYS A 78 3.92 -1.99 1.83
N VAL A 79 4.61 -1.05 2.47
CA VAL A 79 5.89 -1.35 3.14
C VAL A 79 5.72 -1.34 4.66
N GLY A 80 6.23 -2.38 5.31
CA GLY A 80 6.26 -2.52 6.77
C GLY A 80 7.68 -2.59 7.32
N LYS A 81 7.83 -2.27 8.61
CA LYS A 81 9.12 -2.33 9.34
C LYS A 81 9.38 -3.67 10.04
N SER A 82 8.33 -4.46 10.25
CA SER A 82 8.34 -5.70 11.01
C SER A 82 7.48 -6.76 10.33
N VAL A 83 7.87 -8.03 10.51
CA VAL A 83 7.13 -9.17 9.99
C VAL A 83 5.90 -9.42 10.88
N THR A 84 4.74 -9.04 10.37
CA THR A 84 3.42 -9.27 10.99
C THR A 84 2.64 -10.33 10.21
N GLY A 85 1.48 -10.77 10.74
CA GLY A 85 0.58 -11.69 10.02
C GLY A 85 -0.02 -11.12 8.72
N LYS A 86 0.17 -9.83 8.44
CA LYS A 86 -0.24 -9.21 7.16
C LYS A 86 0.87 -9.24 6.11
N THR A 87 2.09 -9.64 6.48
CA THR A 87 3.27 -9.59 5.61
C THR A 87 3.17 -10.67 4.56
N ASN A 88 3.38 -10.31 3.29
CA ASN A 88 3.39 -11.24 2.19
C ASN A 88 4.81 -11.59 1.75
N ILE A 89 5.72 -10.61 1.74
CA ILE A 89 7.10 -10.77 1.27
C ILE A 89 8.09 -10.17 2.29
N LEU A 90 9.16 -10.91 2.57
CA LEU A 90 10.36 -10.41 3.25
C LEU A 90 11.51 -10.38 2.24
N VAL A 91 12.01 -9.19 1.92
CA VAL A 91 13.20 -9.01 1.06
C VAL A 91 14.44 -8.92 1.92
N THR A 92 15.41 -9.79 1.66
CA THR A 92 16.62 -9.95 2.45
C THR A 92 17.86 -9.48 1.69
N GLY A 93 18.59 -8.52 2.27
CA GLY A 93 19.95 -8.14 1.87
C GLY A 93 21.01 -8.91 2.67
N GLU A 94 22.20 -8.34 2.84
CA GLU A 94 23.29 -8.91 3.64
C GLU A 94 23.06 -8.73 5.15
N ASN A 95 23.76 -9.52 5.98
CA ASN A 95 23.76 -9.38 7.45
C ASN A 95 22.35 -9.36 8.07
N VAL A 96 21.45 -10.22 7.59
CA VAL A 96 20.08 -10.32 8.13
C VAL A 96 20.09 -10.96 9.52
N GLY A 97 19.46 -10.30 10.49
CA GLY A 97 19.23 -10.87 11.81
C GLY A 97 18.25 -12.04 11.80
N THR A 98 18.52 -13.06 12.62
CA THR A 98 17.77 -14.32 12.69
C THR A 98 16.30 -14.14 13.08
N THR A 99 15.96 -13.15 13.90
CA THR A 99 14.59 -12.93 14.39
C THR A 99 13.58 -12.71 13.26
N LYS A 100 13.89 -11.85 12.28
CA LYS A 100 12.95 -11.55 11.18
C LYS A 100 12.82 -12.71 10.19
N LEU A 101 13.90 -13.46 9.98
CA LEU A 101 13.89 -14.67 9.15
C LEU A 101 13.01 -15.76 9.78
N ASN A 102 13.22 -16.03 11.07
CA ASN A 102 12.43 -17.02 11.81
C ASN A 102 10.95 -16.64 11.84
N ASP A 103 10.64 -15.37 12.11
CA ASP A 103 9.27 -14.85 12.08
C ASP A 103 8.59 -15.04 10.71
N ALA A 104 9.32 -14.78 9.62
CA ALA A 104 8.82 -14.96 8.27
C ALA A 104 8.56 -16.42 7.95
N GLN A 105 9.48 -17.31 8.30
CA GLN A 105 9.32 -18.76 8.14
C GLN A 105 8.12 -19.29 8.91
N GLN A 106 7.96 -18.90 10.19
CA GLN A 106 6.84 -19.34 11.03
C GLN A 106 5.48 -18.88 10.49
N LYS A 107 5.42 -17.69 9.89
CA LYS A 107 4.19 -17.08 9.37
C LYS A 107 3.94 -17.44 7.90
N GLY A 108 4.79 -18.27 7.27
CA GLY A 108 4.66 -18.65 5.86
C GLY A 108 4.84 -17.48 4.88
N VAL A 109 5.61 -16.47 5.27
CA VAL A 109 5.91 -15.29 4.43
C VAL A 109 6.91 -15.68 3.35
N GLN A 110 6.69 -15.22 2.11
CA GLN A 110 7.64 -15.44 1.03
C GLN A 110 8.94 -14.69 1.31
N ILE A 111 10.08 -15.39 1.31
CA ILE A 111 11.40 -14.77 1.52
C ILE A 111 12.08 -14.67 0.16
N LEU A 112 12.50 -13.47 -0.22
CA LEU A 112 13.18 -13.18 -1.48
C LEU A 112 14.54 -12.54 -1.21
N SER A 113 15.56 -12.89 -2.00
CA SER A 113 16.78 -12.09 -2.02
C SER A 113 16.53 -10.73 -2.69
N GLU A 114 17.43 -9.78 -2.46
CA GLU A 114 17.44 -8.49 -3.17
C GLU A 114 17.40 -8.69 -4.70
N ALA A 115 18.14 -9.67 -5.23
CA ALA A 115 18.18 -9.97 -6.66
C ALA A 115 16.85 -10.54 -7.19
N ASP A 116 16.20 -11.43 -6.43
CA ASP A 116 14.91 -12.01 -6.80
C ASP A 116 13.81 -10.95 -6.79
N TYR A 117 13.84 -10.05 -5.80
CA TYR A 117 12.93 -8.92 -5.72
C TYR A 117 13.05 -8.01 -6.94
N LEU A 118 14.27 -7.64 -7.32
CA LEU A 118 14.50 -6.80 -8.50
C LEU A 118 14.05 -7.48 -9.79
N SER A 119 14.27 -8.78 -9.91
CA SER A 119 13.81 -9.57 -11.07
C SER A 119 12.28 -9.64 -11.13
N LEU A 120 11.62 -9.70 -9.97
CA LEU A 120 10.16 -9.71 -9.85
C LEU A 120 9.51 -8.38 -10.28
N ILE A 121 10.18 -7.25 -10.04
CA ILE A 121 9.64 -5.93 -10.38
C ILE A 121 10.15 -5.40 -11.73
N ALA A 122 11.17 -6.03 -12.31
CA ALA A 122 11.67 -5.66 -13.62
C ALA A 122 10.57 -5.86 -14.68
N PRO A 123 10.40 -4.91 -15.62
CA PRO A 123 9.48 -5.08 -16.73
C PRO A 123 9.89 -6.33 -17.51
N GLN A 124 8.99 -7.30 -17.60
CA GLN A 124 9.23 -8.47 -18.45
C GLN A 124 9.24 -7.97 -19.90
N PRO A 125 10.28 -8.27 -20.70
CA PRO A 125 10.19 -8.01 -22.13
C PRO A 125 9.02 -8.82 -22.66
N GLU A 126 8.05 -8.15 -23.29
CA GLU A 126 7.00 -8.81 -24.07
C GLU A 126 7.68 -9.78 -25.02
N SER A 127 7.31 -11.06 -24.94
CA SER A 127 7.71 -12.06 -25.90
C SER A 127 7.21 -11.61 -27.28
N GLU A 128 8.15 -11.28 -28.18
CA GLU A 128 7.88 -11.17 -29.61
C GLU A 128 7.43 -12.54 -30.11
N ASP A 129 6.12 -12.72 -30.31
CA ASP A 129 5.53 -13.79 -31.13
C ASP A 129 5.00 -13.18 -32.44
#